data_AF-A0AAW0WQR3-F1
#
_entry.id   AF-A0AAW0WQR3-F1
#
_cell.length_a   1.000
_cell.length_b   1.000
_cell.length_c   1.000
_cell.angle_alpha   90.00
_cell.angle_beta   90.00
_cell.angle_gamma   90.00
#
_symmetry.space_group_name_H-M   'P 1'
#
loop_
_entity.id
_entity.type
_entity.pdbx_description
1 polymer ?
#
loop_
_entity_poly.entity_id
_entity_poly.type
_entity_poly.pdbx_seq_one_letter_code
_entity_poly.pdbx_strand_id
1 'polypeptide(L)'
;MTALLWEYIKAVCGCMSQSLIDPIPRPCRTLGRPSDLELDPARSHNEYPAGGVLMALASIPAGLDGVFEFYLCPQSDNSAEECLERIPLELGDGSGSVFNLTSVTRPDKYEIAIRIPDDVTCDLCTLQLRVVVNCRDPSKCVRVDDVFCSDVTVREAKDSEKRMFALLFQVLGGIIKSIRRV
;
A
#
# COMPACT_ATOMS: atom_id res chain seq x y z
N MET A 1 -33.44 11.60 0.78
CA MET A 1 -33.54 10.60 1.86
C MET A 1 -32.65 9.38 1.56
N THR A 2 -31.39 9.62 1.18
CA THR A 2 -30.47 8.64 0.57
C THR A 2 -29.08 8.62 1.21
N ALA A 3 -28.66 9.70 1.88
CA ALA A 3 -27.38 9.76 2.60
C ALA A 3 -27.37 8.90 3.88
N LEU A 4 -28.50 8.81 4.59
CA LEU A 4 -28.59 8.02 5.83
C LEU A 4 -28.59 6.51 5.57
N LEU A 5 -29.09 6.06 4.42
CA LEU A 5 -29.08 4.64 4.06
C LEU A 5 -27.67 4.17 3.68
N TRP A 6 -26.89 5.06 3.03
CA TRP A 6 -25.47 4.79 2.70
C TRP A 6 -24.59 4.70 3.95
N GLU A 7 -24.77 5.62 4.90
CA GLU A 7 -24.06 5.60 6.19
C GLU A 7 -24.50 4.40 7.06
N TYR A 8 -25.77 3.98 6.99
CA TYR A 8 -26.28 2.81 7.71
C TYR A 8 -25.73 1.49 7.14
N ILE A 9 -25.54 1.36 5.82
CA ILE A 9 -24.95 0.15 5.21
C ILE A 9 -23.45 0.03 5.56
N LYS A 10 -22.70 1.14 5.64
CA LYS A 10 -21.33 1.14 6.19
C LYS A 10 -21.30 0.69 7.66
N ALA A 11 -22.27 1.12 8.45
CA ALA A 11 -22.36 0.82 9.87
C ALA A 11 -22.81 -0.62 10.17
N VAL A 12 -23.67 -1.22 9.33
CA VAL A 12 -24.22 -2.57 9.54
C VAL A 12 -23.25 -3.68 9.10
N CYS A 13 -22.26 -3.37 8.26
CA CYS A 13 -21.23 -4.34 7.84
C CYS A 13 -19.85 -4.13 8.49
N GLY A 14 -19.66 -3.10 9.34
CA GLY A 14 -18.38 -2.88 10.01
C GLY A 14 -17.18 -2.74 9.05
N CYS A 15 -17.42 -2.44 7.77
CA CYS A 15 -16.40 -2.16 6.77
C CYS A 15 -15.80 -0.79 7.08
N MET A 16 -14.88 -0.78 8.03
CA MET A 16 -14.01 0.34 8.36
C MET A 16 -13.32 0.79 7.07
N SER A 17 -13.69 1.97 6.55
CA SER A 17 -13.19 2.48 5.27
C SER A 17 -11.74 2.90 5.39
N GLN A 18 -10.85 1.91 5.40
CA GLN A 18 -9.42 2.11 5.21
C GLN A 18 -9.23 2.47 3.74
N SER A 19 -8.45 3.50 3.46
CA SER A 19 -8.18 3.90 2.09
C SER A 19 -6.72 4.31 1.94
N LEU A 20 -6.06 3.73 0.95
CA LEU A 20 -4.82 4.28 0.42
C LEU A 20 -5.16 5.62 -0.25
N ILE A 21 -4.40 6.67 0.07
CA ILE A 21 -4.56 8.01 -0.49
C ILE A 21 -3.43 8.28 -1.47
N ASP A 22 -2.20 7.95 -1.07
CA ASP A 22 -1.00 8.08 -1.89
C ASP A 22 -0.13 6.83 -1.75
N PRO A 23 0.40 6.25 -2.84
CA PRO A 23 0.15 6.59 -4.24
C PRO A 23 -1.33 6.44 -4.60
N ILE A 24 -1.86 7.33 -5.46
CA ILE A 24 -3.30 7.41 -5.75
C ILE A 24 -3.84 6.04 -6.21
N PRO A 25 -4.79 5.42 -5.49
CA PRO A 25 -5.27 4.08 -5.82
C PRO A 25 -6.20 4.05 -7.02
N ARG A 26 -6.31 2.87 -7.62
CA ARG A 26 -7.24 2.45 -8.67
C ARG A 26 -7.67 1.00 -8.42
N PRO A 27 -8.73 0.51 -9.09
CA PRO A 27 -9.02 -0.91 -9.12
C PRO A 27 -7.82 -1.71 -9.65
N CYS A 28 -7.54 -2.86 -9.05
CA CYS A 28 -6.55 -3.82 -9.55
C CYS A 28 -7.02 -4.39 -10.88
N ARG A 29 -6.12 -4.48 -11.87
CA ARG A 29 -6.41 -5.06 -13.18
C ARG A 29 -6.58 -6.57 -13.02
N THR A 30 -7.80 -7.04 -13.18
CA THR A 30 -8.09 -8.48 -13.10
C THR A 30 -7.70 -9.19 -14.39
N LEU A 31 -7.29 -10.45 -14.26
CA LEU A 31 -7.07 -11.36 -15.38
C LEU A 31 -8.33 -11.44 -16.27
N GLY A 32 -8.26 -10.87 -17.47
CA GLY A 32 -9.23 -11.11 -18.54
C GLY A 32 -10.41 -10.14 -18.66
N ARG A 33 -10.38 -8.94 -18.05
CA ARG A 33 -11.34 -7.87 -18.39
C ARG A 33 -10.71 -6.82 -19.32
N PRO A 34 -11.16 -6.70 -20.58
CA PRO A 34 -10.57 -5.78 -21.55
C PRO A 34 -10.84 -4.28 -21.24
N SER A 35 -11.70 -3.97 -20.26
CA SER A 35 -12.05 -2.60 -19.88
C SER A 35 -11.03 -1.89 -18.98
N ASP A 36 -10.10 -2.63 -18.38
CA ASP A 36 -9.19 -2.09 -17.35
C ASP A 36 -7.78 -1.81 -17.92
N LEU A 37 -7.65 -1.94 -19.24
CA LEU A 37 -6.42 -1.84 -20.02
C LEU A 37 -6.02 -0.42 -20.40
N GLU A 38 -6.87 0.58 -20.15
CA GLU A 38 -6.44 1.97 -20.30
C GLU A 38 -5.55 2.35 -19.11
N LEU A 39 -4.25 2.15 -19.32
CA LEU A 39 -3.25 3.06 -18.80
C LEU A 39 -3.68 4.47 -19.20
N ASP A 40 -4.14 5.26 -18.24
CA ASP A 40 -4.32 6.69 -18.45
C ASP A 40 -2.92 7.32 -18.48
N PRO A 41 -2.38 7.65 -19.68
CA PRO A 41 -1.02 8.17 -19.80
C PRO A 41 -0.90 9.58 -19.20
N ALA A 42 -2.02 10.22 -18.84
CA ALA A 42 -2.04 11.51 -18.15
C ALA A 42 -2.01 11.37 -16.62
N ARG A 43 -2.13 10.15 -16.08
CA ARG A 43 -2.05 9.93 -14.64
C ARG A 43 -0.60 10.06 -14.20
N SER A 44 -0.33 11.07 -13.38
CA SER A 44 0.98 11.22 -12.73
C SER A 44 1.27 9.98 -11.89
N HIS A 45 2.30 9.23 -12.28
CA HIS A 45 2.84 8.13 -11.49
C HIS A 45 3.90 8.70 -10.56
N ASN A 46 3.82 8.36 -9.27
CA ASN A 46 4.90 8.68 -8.36
C ASN A 46 6.12 7.85 -8.76
N GLU A 47 7.27 8.52 -8.86
CA GLU A 47 8.54 7.91 -9.24
C GLU A 47 9.42 7.74 -8.00
N TYR A 48 9.96 6.54 -7.81
CA TYR A 48 10.79 6.17 -6.68
C TYR A 48 12.13 5.57 -7.16
N PRO A 49 13.26 5.86 -6.49
CA PRO A 49 14.51 5.17 -6.74
C PRO A 49 14.47 3.74 -6.19
N ALA A 50 15.05 2.77 -6.92
CA ALA A 50 15.35 1.44 -6.42
C ALA A 50 16.20 1.53 -5.14
N GLY A 51 15.89 0.73 -4.12
CA GLY A 51 16.52 0.86 -2.79
C GLY A 51 16.05 2.06 -1.97
N GLY A 52 15.12 2.86 -2.51
CA GLY A 52 14.59 4.05 -1.86
C GLY A 52 13.47 3.78 -0.86
N VAL A 53 12.81 4.86 -0.43
CA VAL A 53 11.63 4.82 0.42
C VAL A 53 10.43 5.38 -0.34
N LEU A 54 9.35 4.59 -0.37
CA LEU A 54 8.01 5.01 -0.75
C LEU A 54 7.24 5.38 0.52
N MET A 55 6.60 6.54 0.54
CA MET A 55 5.73 6.96 1.64
C MET A 55 4.28 6.73 1.24
N ALA A 56 3.64 5.71 1.81
CA ALA A 56 2.22 5.45 1.57
C ALA A 56 1.38 6.24 2.57
N LEU A 57 0.47 7.08 2.08
CA LEU A 57 -0.49 7.80 2.92
C LEU A 57 -1.79 7.00 2.99
N ALA A 58 -2.22 6.57 4.17
CA ALA A 58 -3.46 5.85 4.37
C ALA A 58 -4.36 6.53 5.41
N SER A 59 -5.67 6.56 5.19
CA SER A 59 -6.64 6.88 6.24
C SER A 59 -7.00 5.62 7.00
N ILE A 60 -6.71 5.60 8.31
CA ILE A 60 -6.87 4.42 9.16
C ILE A 60 -7.73 4.77 10.37
N PRO A 61 -8.85 4.08 10.62
CA PRO A 61 -9.63 4.25 11.84
C PRO A 61 -8.95 3.57 13.04
N ALA A 62 -9.29 4.01 14.26
CA ALA A 62 -8.70 3.42 15.47
C ALA A 62 -9.30 2.07 15.83
N GLY A 63 -8.49 1.24 16.50
CA GLY A 63 -8.98 0.02 17.15
C GLY A 63 -9.29 -1.14 16.21
N LEU A 64 -8.74 -1.10 15.00
CA LEU A 64 -8.76 -2.21 14.05
C LEU A 64 -7.80 -3.31 14.49
N ASP A 65 -8.28 -4.55 14.45
CA ASP A 65 -7.46 -5.75 14.56
C ASP A 65 -7.22 -6.28 13.15
N GLY A 66 -5.97 -6.28 12.71
CA GLY A 66 -5.63 -6.63 11.34
C GLY A 66 -4.26 -6.10 10.94
N VAL A 67 -3.95 -6.27 9.67
CA VAL A 67 -2.66 -5.92 9.10
C VAL A 67 -2.77 -5.27 7.73
N PHE A 68 -1.81 -4.42 7.41
CA PHE A 68 -1.48 -3.99 6.06
C PHE A 68 -0.28 -4.76 5.55
N GLU A 69 -0.39 -5.28 4.33
CA GLU A 69 0.66 -5.95 3.59
C GLU A 69 0.86 -5.17 2.28
N PHE A 70 2.11 -4.86 1.95
CA PHE A 70 2.46 -4.12 0.75
C PHE A 70 3.21 -5.02 -0.21
N TYR A 71 2.82 -4.99 -1.49
CA TYR A 71 3.48 -5.77 -2.54
C TYR A 71 3.81 -4.90 -3.74
N LEU A 72 4.89 -5.24 -4.42
CA LEU A 72 5.26 -4.65 -5.70
C LEU A 72 5.20 -5.70 -6.80
N CYS A 73 4.55 -5.33 -7.90
CA CYS A 73 4.42 -6.14 -9.10
C CYS A 73 5.03 -5.35 -10.26
N PRO A 74 6.30 -5.63 -10.63
CA PRO A 74 6.89 -5.10 -11.85
C PRO A 74 6.09 -5.62 -13.03
N GLN A 75 5.43 -4.73 -13.76
CA GLN A 75 4.62 -5.16 -14.89
C GLN A 75 5.55 -5.75 -15.96
N SER A 76 5.44 -7.05 -16.21
CA SER A 76 5.89 -7.65 -17.46
C SER A 76 4.82 -7.40 -18.53
N ASP A 77 5.18 -7.42 -19.81
CA ASP A 77 4.37 -7.08 -21.01
C ASP A 77 2.93 -7.64 -21.10
N ASN A 78 2.53 -8.51 -20.19
CA ASN A 78 1.16 -8.97 -20.01
C ASN A 78 0.39 -7.99 -19.12
N SER A 79 -0.67 -7.42 -19.68
CA SER A 79 -1.57 -6.44 -19.07
C SER A 79 -2.38 -6.92 -17.85
N ALA A 80 -2.06 -8.10 -17.33
CA ALA A 80 -2.71 -8.66 -16.17
C ALA A 80 -1.73 -8.63 -14.98
N GLU A 81 -2.25 -8.23 -13.82
CA GLU A 81 -1.50 -8.15 -12.58
C GLU A 81 -1.30 -9.55 -11.96
N GLU A 82 -0.85 -10.54 -12.75
CA GLU A 82 -0.54 -11.92 -12.31
C GLU A 82 0.66 -11.98 -11.34
N CYS A 83 1.37 -10.87 -11.16
CA CYS A 83 2.46 -10.74 -10.20
C CYS A 83 2.07 -10.10 -8.86
N LEU A 84 0.79 -9.78 -8.64
CA LEU A 84 0.32 -9.40 -7.32
C LEU A 84 0.60 -10.54 -6.34
N GLU A 85 1.12 -10.18 -5.15
CA GLU A 85 1.68 -11.09 -4.13
C GLU A 85 3.13 -11.62 -4.37
N ARG A 86 3.88 -11.18 -5.39
CA ARG A 86 5.24 -11.74 -5.63
C ARG A 86 6.37 -11.11 -4.82
N ILE A 87 6.35 -9.80 -4.60
CA ILE A 87 7.43 -9.10 -3.90
C ILE A 87 6.85 -8.36 -2.70
N PRO A 88 6.83 -8.99 -1.49
CA PRO A 88 6.46 -8.28 -0.27
C PRO A 88 7.47 -7.17 -0.01
N LEU A 89 6.96 -5.98 0.36
CA LEU A 89 7.78 -4.82 0.65
C LEU A 89 8.01 -4.69 2.15
N GLU A 90 9.26 -4.43 2.52
CA GLU A 90 9.66 -4.21 3.91
C GLU A 90 9.28 -2.81 4.38
N LEU A 91 8.87 -2.69 5.64
CA LEU A 91 8.63 -1.40 6.27
C LEU A 91 9.95 -0.64 6.45
N GLY A 92 9.88 0.69 6.38
CA GLY A 92 11.02 1.59 6.47
C GLY A 92 11.84 1.43 7.74
N ASP A 93 11.22 0.98 8.83
CA ASP A 93 11.85 0.73 10.14
C ASP A 93 12.47 -0.65 10.28
N GLY A 94 12.35 -1.53 9.28
CA GLY A 94 12.88 -2.89 9.32
C GLY A 94 12.12 -3.85 10.25
N SER A 95 10.90 -3.50 10.67
CA SER A 95 10.05 -4.37 11.50
C SER A 95 9.43 -5.57 10.78
N GLY A 96 9.70 -5.71 9.47
CA GLY A 96 9.15 -6.73 8.58
C GLY A 96 8.30 -6.12 7.46
N SER A 97 7.52 -6.95 6.80
CA SER A 97 6.65 -6.58 5.67
C SER A 97 5.17 -6.37 6.04
N VAL A 98 4.86 -6.39 7.35
CA VAL A 98 3.49 -6.39 7.85
C VAL A 98 3.31 -5.24 8.84
N PHE A 99 2.44 -4.30 8.52
CA PHE A 99 2.08 -3.21 9.42
C PHE A 99 0.84 -3.57 10.24
N ASN A 100 1.00 -3.64 11.57
CA ASN A 100 -0.08 -4.06 12.47
C ASN A 100 -1.01 -2.89 12.82
N LEU A 101 -2.28 -3.00 12.45
CA LEU A 101 -3.30 -1.96 12.64
C LEU A 101 -3.65 -1.71 14.12
N THR A 102 -3.37 -2.67 15.01
CA THR A 102 -3.57 -2.48 16.45
C THR A 102 -2.64 -1.42 17.05
N SER A 103 -1.55 -1.08 16.34
CA SER A 103 -0.67 0.04 16.72
C SER A 103 -1.33 1.41 16.55
N VAL A 104 -2.43 1.50 15.78
CA VAL A 104 -3.17 2.73 15.51
C VAL A 104 -4.19 3.01 16.62
N THR A 105 -3.82 3.93 17.50
CA THR A 105 -4.63 4.29 18.68
C THR A 105 -5.63 5.43 18.45
N ARG A 106 -5.52 6.18 17.35
CA ARG A 106 -6.44 7.27 16.99
C ARG A 106 -6.78 7.24 15.50
N PRO A 107 -8.03 7.51 15.10
CA PRO A 107 -8.40 7.55 13.70
C PRO A 107 -7.74 8.77 13.05
N ASP A 108 -6.95 8.56 12.00
CA ASP A 108 -6.27 9.65 11.29
C ASP A 108 -5.70 9.23 9.94
N LYS A 109 -4.98 10.16 9.29
CA LYS A 109 -4.06 9.86 8.20
C LYS A 109 -2.68 9.49 8.72
N TYR A 110 -2.11 8.46 8.14
CA TYR A 110 -0.82 7.92 8.51
C TYR A 110 0.05 7.75 7.28
N GLU A 111 1.24 8.33 7.34
CA GLU A 111 2.35 8.05 6.42
C GLU A 111 3.05 6.78 6.88
N ILE A 112 3.13 5.80 5.99
CA ILE A 112 3.76 4.51 6.18
C ILE A 112 4.99 4.45 5.26
N ALA A 113 6.17 4.43 5.85
CA ALA A 113 7.42 4.29 5.11
C ALA A 113 7.61 2.84 4.68
N ILE A 114 7.85 2.62 3.38
CA ILE A 114 8.01 1.31 2.74
C ILE A 114 9.30 1.33 1.93
N ARG A 115 10.11 0.29 2.02
CA ARG A 115 11.37 0.16 1.28
C ARG A 115 11.11 -0.44 -0.09
N ILE A 116 11.68 0.18 -1.12
CA ILE A 116 11.72 -0.38 -2.46
C ILE A 116 12.97 -1.28 -2.57
N PRO A 117 12.87 -2.50 -3.12
CA PRO A 117 14.04 -3.36 -3.31
C PRO A 117 15.12 -2.71 -4.17
N ASP A 118 16.39 -3.01 -3.89
CA ASP A 118 17.55 -2.43 -4.61
C ASP A 118 17.65 -2.91 -6.07
N ASP A 119 17.11 -4.10 -6.35
CA ASP A 119 17.25 -4.84 -7.59
C ASP A 119 16.00 -4.78 -8.49
N VAL A 120 14.99 -3.99 -8.10
CA VAL A 120 13.76 -3.82 -8.87
C VAL A 120 13.75 -2.46 -9.56
N THR A 121 13.58 -2.46 -10.87
CA THR A 121 13.28 -1.28 -11.68
C THR A 121 12.13 -1.59 -12.66
N CYS A 122 11.32 -0.58 -12.96
CA CYS A 122 10.16 -0.69 -13.82
C CYS A 122 9.68 0.71 -14.24
N ASP A 123 9.35 0.88 -15.52
CA ASP A 123 8.68 2.10 -15.98
C ASP A 123 7.24 2.19 -15.47
N LEU A 124 6.61 1.01 -15.32
CA LEU A 124 5.27 0.84 -14.79
C LEU A 124 5.23 -0.38 -13.86
N CYS A 125 5.08 -0.12 -12.57
CA CYS A 125 4.83 -1.11 -11.54
C CYS A 125 3.44 -0.92 -10.94
N THR A 126 2.86 -2.01 -10.47
CA THR A 126 1.70 -1.93 -9.57
C THR A 126 2.16 -2.10 -8.12
N LEU A 127 1.93 -1.08 -7.30
CA LEU A 127 1.95 -1.18 -5.84
C LEU A 127 0.58 -1.69 -5.38
N GLN A 128 0.57 -2.77 -4.62
CA GLN A 128 -0.62 -3.32 -4.00
C GLN A 128 -0.58 -3.11 -2.49
N LEU A 129 -1.64 -2.55 -1.93
CA LEU A 129 -1.93 -2.63 -0.51
C LEU A 129 -3.03 -3.67 -0.31
N ARG A 130 -2.72 -4.71 0.47
CA ARG A 130 -3.70 -5.68 0.96
C ARG A 130 -3.99 -5.39 2.43
N VAL A 131 -5.27 -5.28 2.75
CA VAL A 131 -5.76 -5.00 4.09
C VAL A 131 -6.49 -6.24 4.60
N VAL A 132 -5.92 -6.89 5.61
CA VAL A 132 -6.53 -8.09 6.22
C VAL A 132 -7.04 -7.72 7.60
N VAL A 133 -8.36 -7.61 7.75
CA VAL A 133 -8.97 -7.30 9.05
C VAL A 133 -9.50 -8.58 9.71
N ASN A 134 -9.10 -8.80 10.95
CA ASN A 134 -9.62 -9.88 11.79
C ASN A 134 -10.91 -9.41 12.46
N CYS A 135 -12.03 -10.06 12.16
CA CYS A 135 -13.28 -9.79 12.86
C CYS A 135 -13.29 -10.55 14.20
N ARG A 136 -13.66 -9.87 15.29
CA ARG A 136 -13.84 -10.51 16.62
C ARG A 136 -14.97 -11.54 16.66
N ASP A 137 -15.96 -11.43 15.76
CA ASP A 137 -17.11 -12.33 15.66
C ASP A 137 -17.24 -12.87 14.22
N PRO A 138 -16.82 -14.11 13.96
CA PRO A 138 -16.84 -14.69 12.62
C PRO A 138 -18.27 -14.99 12.12
N SER A 139 -19.29 -14.90 12.97
CA SER A 139 -20.69 -15.09 12.59
C SER A 139 -21.36 -13.83 12.04
N LYS A 140 -20.70 -12.66 12.19
CA LYS A 140 -21.24 -11.33 11.80
C LYS A 140 -20.41 -10.60 10.76
N CYS A 141 -19.23 -11.11 10.42
CA CYS A 141 -18.27 -10.42 9.56
C CYS A 141 -17.41 -11.47 8.85
N VAL A 142 -17.39 -11.41 7.51
CA VAL A 142 -16.46 -12.15 6.67
C VAL A 142 -15.11 -11.45 6.78
N ARG A 143 -13.98 -12.19 6.86
CA ARG A 143 -12.63 -11.60 6.72
C ARG A 143 -12.66 -10.66 5.52
N VAL A 144 -12.51 -9.36 5.78
CA VAL A 144 -12.52 -8.36 4.72
C VAL A 144 -11.08 -8.22 4.27
N ASP A 145 -10.82 -8.71 3.07
CA ASP A 145 -9.60 -8.45 2.32
C ASP A 145 -9.90 -7.30 1.36
N ASP A 146 -9.61 -6.07 1.77
CA ASP A 146 -9.65 -4.93 0.84
C ASP A 146 -8.30 -4.85 0.11
N VAL A 147 -8.35 -4.63 -1.20
CA VAL A 147 -7.15 -4.54 -2.03
C VAL A 147 -7.18 -3.24 -2.81
N PHE A 148 -6.09 -2.48 -2.68
CA PHE A 148 -5.86 -1.23 -3.43
C PHE A 148 -4.65 -1.42 -4.32
N CYS A 149 -4.76 -0.99 -5.58
CA CYS A 149 -3.64 -1.00 -6.51
C CYS A 149 -3.31 0.42 -6.96
N SER A 150 -2.03 0.76 -7.08
CA SER A 150 -1.57 2.05 -7.57
C SER A 150 -0.44 1.85 -8.56
N ASP A 151 -0.45 2.61 -9.66
CA ASP A 151 0.65 2.59 -10.62
C ASP A 151 1.78 3.51 -10.16
N VAL A 152 3.00 2.98 -10.11
CA VAL A 152 4.22 3.69 -9.70
C VAL A 152 5.36 3.40 -10.68
N THR A 153 6.37 4.25 -10.71
CA THR A 153 7.60 4.02 -11.48
C THR A 153 8.75 3.78 -10.51
N VAL A 154 9.56 2.76 -10.77
CA VAL A 154 10.79 2.50 -10.01
C VAL A 154 11.98 2.65 -10.94
N ARG A 155 12.72 3.74 -10.78
CA ARG A 155 13.92 4.01 -11.59
C ARG A 155 15.18 3.54 -10.90
N GLU A 156 16.25 3.44 -11.68
CA GLU A 156 17.57 3.23 -11.10
C GLU A 156 17.95 4.40 -10.17
N ALA A 157 18.47 4.05 -8.98
CA ALA A 157 18.99 5.02 -8.04
C ALA A 157 20.37 5.52 -8.46
N LYS A 158 20.61 6.82 -8.31
CA LYS A 158 21.94 7.42 -8.48
C LYS A 158 22.86 6.95 -7.35
N ASP A 159 24.17 6.95 -7.58
CA ASP A 159 25.16 6.56 -6.57
C ASP A 159 25.04 7.38 -5.28
N SER A 160 24.71 8.67 -5.37
CA SER A 160 24.46 9.53 -4.22
C SER A 160 23.24 9.08 -3.41
N GLU A 161 22.17 8.64 -4.08
CA GLU A 161 20.95 8.14 -3.45
C GLU A 161 21.20 6.78 -2.80
N LYS A 162 21.88 5.86 -3.50
CA LYS A 162 22.31 4.56 -2.95
C LYS A 162 23.10 4.74 -1.65
N ARG A 163 24.05 5.67 -1.63
CA ARG A 163 24.83 6.01 -0.42
C ARG A 163 23.97 6.62 0.68
N MET A 164 23.06 7.53 0.32
CA MET A 164 22.16 8.16 1.28
C MET A 164 21.23 7.14 1.93
N PHE A 165 20.59 6.26 1.16
CA PHE A 165 19.68 5.24 1.68
C PHE A 165 20.42 4.13 2.43
N ALA A 166 21.60 3.72 1.97
CA ALA A 166 22.46 2.82 2.74
C ALA A 166 22.77 3.39 4.13
N LEU A 167 23.15 4.67 4.22
CA LEU A 167 23.35 5.35 5.50
C LEU A 167 22.05 5.46 6.30
N LEU A 168 20.94 5.80 5.66
CA LEU A 168 19.63 5.90 6.28
C LEU A 168 19.24 4.58 6.94
N PHE A 169 19.39 3.45 6.25
CA PHE A 169 19.00 2.15 6.78
C PHE A 169 20.04 1.51 7.71
N GLN A 170 21.33 1.81 7.55
CA GLN A 170 22.39 1.32 8.45
C GLN A 170 22.47 2.10 9.76
N VAL A 171 22.33 3.43 9.71
CA VAL A 171 22.50 4.31 10.88
C VAL A 171 21.17 4.58 11.57
N LEU A 172 20.08 4.68 10.81
CA LEU A 172 18.74 4.99 11.30
C LEU A 172 17.78 3.79 11.20
N GLY A 173 18.31 2.57 11.04
CA GLY A 173 17.54 1.32 11.00
C GLY A 173 16.65 1.05 12.22
N GLY A 174 16.67 1.92 13.24
CA GLY A 174 15.66 1.97 14.32
C GLY A 174 15.07 3.36 14.62
N ILE A 175 15.37 4.39 13.82
CA ILE A 175 14.91 5.78 14.04
C ILE A 175 13.89 6.24 12.99
N ILE A 176 13.92 5.70 11.77
CA ILE A 176 12.82 5.92 10.82
C ILE A 176 11.60 5.26 11.43
N LYS A 177 10.68 6.04 12.00
CA LYS A 177 9.39 5.48 12.40
C LYS A 177 8.68 5.06 11.12
N SER A 178 8.33 3.77 11.01
CA SER A 178 7.54 3.28 9.89
C SER A 178 6.24 4.07 9.76
N ILE A 179 5.73 4.65 10.85
CA ILE A 179 4.50 5.41 10.85
C ILE A 179 4.64 6.83 11.42
N ARG A 180 4.07 7.80 10.71
CA ARG A 180 3.88 9.17 11.17
C ARG A 180 2.43 9.60 10.94
N ARG A 181 1.79 10.15 11.96
CA ARG A 181 0.49 10.81 11.83
C ARG A 181 0.68 12.17 11.14
N VAL A 182 -0.19 12.49 10.19
CA VAL A 182 -0.18 13.75 9.41
C VAL A 182 -1.26 14.70 9.90
#